data_AF-A0A0F9AHN3-F1
#
_entry.id   AF-A0A0F9AHN3-F1
#
_cell.length_a   1.000
_cell.length_b   1.000
_cell.length_c   1.000
_cell.angle_alpha   90.00
_cell.angle_beta   90.00
_cell.angle_gamma   90.00
#
_symmetry.space_group_name_H-M   'P 1'
#
loop_
_entity.id
_entity.type
_entity.pdbx_description
1 polymer ?
#
loop_
_entity_poly.entity_id
_entity_poly.type
_entity_poly.pdbx_seq_one_letter_code
_entity_poly.pdbx_strand_id
1 'polypeptide(L)'
;MLKWKSIKLDTFVQGEEEIKDVLAGMSGKNRVIKFLLADSETGCQVRVYRDADQIVDIDSVMLSIATTPAFRFTLPMDLSLSEGQLCKVGYYGLSAGATTPDIAIGYEEAD
;
A
#
# COMPACT_ATOMS: atom_id res chain seq x y z
N MET A 1 -10.46 2.59 17.07
CA MET A 1 -9.72 3.86 16.89
C MET A 1 -8.84 3.73 15.66
N LEU A 2 -8.80 4.76 14.79
CA LEU A 2 -7.93 4.76 13.62
C LEU A 2 -6.45 4.84 14.03
N LYS A 3 -5.63 3.93 13.52
CA LYS A 3 -4.19 3.82 13.74
C LYS A 3 -3.47 3.97 12.41
N TRP A 4 -2.24 4.48 12.45
CA TRP A 4 -1.42 4.70 11.26
C TRP A 4 -0.10 3.94 11.36
N LYS A 5 0.36 3.39 10.23
CA LYS A 5 1.66 2.74 10.12
C LYS A 5 2.32 3.13 8.79
N SER A 6 3.55 3.64 8.85
CA SER A 6 4.37 3.87 7.67
C SER A 6 5.24 2.65 7.35
N ILE A 7 5.54 2.48 6.07
CA ILE A 7 6.38 1.43 5.51
C ILE A 7 7.41 2.13 4.63
N LYS A 8 8.67 1.79 4.87
CA LYS A 8 9.78 2.20 4.00
C LYS A 8 10.10 1.08 3.04
N LEU A 9 10.10 1.41 1.76
CA LEU A 9 10.49 0.49 0.70
C LEU A 9 11.96 0.66 0.37
N ASP A 10 12.58 -0.40 -0.14
CA ASP A 10 13.91 -0.32 -0.71
C ASP A 10 13.86 0.32 -2.12
N THR A 11 15.02 0.65 -2.68
CA THR A 11 15.08 1.18 -4.04
C THR A 11 14.85 0.05 -5.03
N PHE A 12 13.97 0.28 -6.01
CA PHE A 12 13.72 -0.65 -7.10
C PHE A 12 13.80 0.07 -8.45
N VAL A 13 13.91 -0.70 -9.53
CA VAL A 13 13.92 -0.20 -10.92
C VAL A 13 12.85 -0.88 -11.79
N GLN A 14 12.84 -0.57 -13.08
CA GLN A 14 12.00 -1.24 -14.06
C GLN A 14 12.13 -2.78 -14.00
N GLY A 15 10.98 -3.45 -14.04
CA GLY A 15 10.85 -4.91 -14.02
C GLY A 15 10.90 -5.50 -12.61
N GLU A 16 11.24 -4.70 -11.60
CA GLU A 16 11.32 -5.14 -10.21
C GLU A 16 10.03 -4.84 -9.45
N GLU A 17 9.77 -5.70 -8.47
CA GLU A 17 8.69 -5.55 -7.52
C GLU A 17 9.29 -5.42 -6.12
N GLU A 18 8.91 -4.36 -5.41
CA GLU A 18 9.32 -4.13 -4.03
C GLU A 18 8.07 -4.06 -3.16
N ILE A 19 7.87 -5.10 -2.36
CA ILE A 19 6.70 -5.31 -1.50
C ILE A 19 7.16 -5.61 -0.08
N LYS A 20 6.45 -5.05 0.90
CA LYS A 20 6.67 -5.35 2.33
C LYS A 20 5.38 -5.79 3.00
N ASP A 21 5.55 -6.59 4.04
CA ASP A 21 4.48 -6.99 4.96
C ASP A 21 4.04 -5.79 5.81
N VAL A 22 2.77 -5.41 5.73
CA VAL A 22 2.29 -4.17 6.36
C VAL A 22 1.46 -4.42 7.61
N LEU A 23 0.58 -5.43 7.60
CA LEU A 23 -0.31 -5.72 8.72
C LEU A 23 -0.75 -7.17 8.66
N ALA A 24 -0.60 -7.89 9.77
CA ALA A 24 -1.15 -9.22 9.94
C ALA A 24 -2.47 -9.14 10.71
N GLY A 25 -3.42 -10.03 10.39
CA GLY A 25 -4.55 -10.32 11.26
C GLY A 25 -4.08 -11.04 12.52
N MET A 26 -4.76 -10.80 13.64
CA MET A 26 -4.36 -11.27 14.96
C MET A 26 -5.56 -11.86 15.69
N SER A 27 -5.35 -12.92 16.45
CA SER A 27 -6.39 -13.53 17.28
C SER A 27 -7.01 -12.51 18.24
N GLY A 28 -8.34 -12.52 18.35
CA GLY A 28 -9.09 -11.60 19.22
C GLY A 28 -8.92 -10.12 18.85
N LYS A 29 -8.59 -9.83 17.59
CA LYS A 29 -8.58 -8.48 17.03
C LYS A 29 -9.25 -8.48 15.66
N ASN A 30 -10.21 -7.58 15.46
CA ASN A 30 -10.72 -7.28 14.14
C ASN A 30 -9.95 -6.10 13.54
N ARG A 31 -9.02 -6.39 12.63
CA ARG A 31 -8.21 -5.38 11.93
C ARG A 31 -8.79 -5.13 10.55
N VAL A 32 -9.07 -3.86 10.27
CA VAL A 32 -9.57 -3.44 8.96
C VAL A 32 -8.74 -2.28 8.45
N ILE A 33 -8.08 -2.45 7.31
CA ILE A 33 -7.38 -1.36 6.62
C ILE A 33 -8.43 -0.48 5.95
N LYS A 34 -8.43 0.80 6.31
CA LYS A 34 -9.37 1.83 5.85
C LYS A 34 -8.76 2.78 4.84
N PHE A 35 -7.44 2.94 4.86
CA PHE A 35 -6.73 3.84 3.96
C PHE A 35 -5.38 3.28 3.54
N LEU A 36 -5.03 3.49 2.28
CA LEU A 36 -3.69 3.36 1.74
C LEU A 36 -3.22 4.75 1.29
N LEU A 37 -2.07 5.19 1.79
CA LEU A 37 -1.40 6.40 1.36
C LEU A 37 -0.12 5.98 0.66
N ALA A 38 0.11 6.52 -0.52
CA ALA A 38 1.30 6.20 -1.29
C ALA A 38 1.72 7.39 -2.14
N ASP A 39 3.00 7.45 -2.44
CA ASP A 39 3.56 8.42 -3.36
C ASP A 39 3.12 8.14 -4.81
N SER A 40 2.97 9.19 -5.60
CA SER A 40 2.67 9.07 -7.03
C SER A 40 3.98 9.04 -7.81
N GLU A 41 4.27 7.92 -8.46
CA GLU A 41 5.53 7.68 -9.15
C GLU A 41 5.30 7.26 -10.61
N THR A 42 5.91 8.00 -11.54
CA THR A 42 5.71 7.73 -12.98
C THR A 42 6.31 6.38 -13.36
N GLY A 43 5.51 5.55 -14.02
CA GLY A 43 5.94 4.21 -14.43
C GLY A 43 5.94 3.20 -13.29
N CYS A 44 5.26 3.49 -12.17
CA CYS A 44 5.10 2.57 -11.05
C CYS A 44 3.61 2.21 -10.83
N GLN A 45 3.33 0.93 -10.62
CA GLN A 45 2.03 0.47 -10.13
C GLN A 45 2.07 0.29 -8.61
N VAL A 46 1.06 0.77 -7.90
CA VAL A 46 0.84 0.41 -6.50
C VAL A 46 0.14 -0.92 -6.45
N ARG A 47 0.64 -1.80 -5.58
CA ARG A 47 0.08 -3.15 -5.41
C ARG A 47 -0.22 -3.45 -3.95
N VAL A 48 -1.37 -4.08 -3.73
CA VAL A 48 -1.81 -4.57 -2.43
C VAL A 48 -2.19 -6.04 -2.58
N TYR A 49 -1.67 -6.85 -1.66
CA TYR A 49 -1.96 -8.27 -1.58
C TYR A 49 -2.59 -8.58 -0.23
N ARG A 50 -3.60 -9.45 -0.24
CA ARG A 50 -4.00 -10.20 0.94
C ARG A 50 -3.63 -11.65 0.71
N ASP A 51 -2.68 -12.13 1.49
CA ASP A 51 -2.05 -13.43 1.30
C ASP A 51 -1.44 -13.54 -0.12
N ALA A 52 -1.99 -14.41 -0.99
CA ALA A 52 -1.55 -14.57 -2.37
C ALA A 52 -2.43 -13.81 -3.39
N ASP A 53 -3.52 -13.18 -2.95
CA ASP A 53 -4.49 -12.51 -3.82
C ASP A 53 -4.14 -11.04 -4.00
N GLN A 54 -3.97 -10.61 -5.25
CA GLN A 54 -3.69 -9.23 -5.60
C GLN A 54 -5.00 -8.46 -5.73
N ILE A 55 -5.27 -7.59 -4.76
CA ILE A 55 -6.54 -6.87 -4.66
C ILE A 55 -6.44 -5.42 -5.16
N VAL A 56 -5.22 -4.90 -5.30
CA VAL A 56 -4.94 -3.61 -5.94
C VAL A 56 -3.78 -3.81 -6.91
N ASP A 57 -3.98 -3.35 -8.14
CA ASP A 57 -2.93 -3.17 -9.15
C ASP A 57 -3.33 -1.96 -10.00
N ILE A 58 -2.75 -0.81 -9.70
CA ILE A 58 -3.14 0.45 -10.33
C ILE A 58 -1.92 1.34 -10.54
N ASP A 59 -1.90 2.04 -11.66
CA ASP A 59 -0.88 3.06 -11.93
C ASP A 59 -0.94 4.15 -10.84
N SER A 60 0.17 4.35 -10.15
CA SER A 60 0.24 5.27 -9.02
C SER A 60 -0.01 6.73 -9.42
N VAL A 61 0.22 7.09 -10.69
CA VAL A 61 -0.05 8.43 -11.22
C VAL A 61 -1.53 8.66 -11.44
N MET A 62 -2.31 7.61 -11.76
CA MET A 62 -3.77 7.72 -11.89
C MET A 62 -4.46 8.10 -10.59
N LEU A 63 -3.76 7.94 -9.46
CA LEU A 63 -4.26 8.29 -8.14
C LEU A 63 -3.83 9.70 -7.71
N SER A 64 -2.96 10.36 -8.47
CA SER A 64 -2.55 11.74 -8.19
C SER A 64 -3.68 12.72 -8.51
N ILE A 65 -4.01 13.58 -7.54
CA ILE A 65 -4.94 14.69 -7.75
C ILE A 65 -4.09 15.89 -8.20
N ALA A 66 -4.47 16.54 -9.31
CA ALA A 66 -3.72 17.62 -9.97
C ALA A 66 -3.51 18.90 -9.12
N THR A 67 -3.90 18.90 -7.85
CA THR A 67 -3.76 20.04 -6.93
C THR A 67 -2.78 19.68 -5.83
N THR A 68 -1.65 20.39 -5.83
CA THR A 68 -0.41 20.19 -5.09
C THR A 68 -0.53 19.89 -3.58
N PRO A 69 0.44 19.14 -3.00
CA PRO A 69 1.54 18.49 -3.67
C PRO A 69 1.06 17.20 -4.34
N ALA A 70 1.11 17.18 -5.68
CA ALA A 70 0.59 16.16 -6.59
C ALA A 70 1.44 14.87 -6.57
N PHE A 71 2.01 14.56 -5.41
CA PHE A 71 3.00 13.52 -5.21
C PHE A 71 2.54 12.46 -4.22
N ARG A 72 1.34 12.59 -3.64
CA ARG A 72 0.77 11.59 -2.74
C ARG A 72 -0.71 11.43 -3.00
N PHE A 73 -1.20 10.21 -2.86
CA PHE A 73 -2.63 9.91 -2.93
C PHE A 73 -3.09 9.18 -1.67
N THR A 74 -4.40 9.20 -1.47
CA THR A 74 -5.09 8.43 -0.42
C THR A 74 -6.16 7.58 -1.09
N LEU A 75 -6.01 6.26 -1.06
CA LEU A 75 -6.99 5.30 -1.53
C LEU A 75 -7.82 4.80 -0.32
N PRO A 76 -9.13 5.07 -0.27
CA PRO A 76 -10.01 4.44 0.70
C PRO A 76 -10.09 2.93 0.49
N MET A 77 -10.07 2.17 1.58
CA MET A 77 -10.05 0.72 1.60
C MET A 77 -11.13 0.20 2.57
N ASP A 78 -11.53 -1.06 2.38
CA ASP A 78 -12.28 -1.82 3.39
C ASP A 78 -11.77 -3.26 3.45
N LEU A 79 -10.48 -3.40 3.78
CA LEU A 79 -9.80 -4.69 3.78
C LEU A 79 -9.73 -5.25 5.20
N SER A 80 -10.62 -6.20 5.51
CA SER A 80 -10.56 -6.97 6.75
C SER A 80 -9.47 -8.05 6.69
N LEU A 81 -8.79 -8.22 7.83
CA LEU A 81 -7.76 -9.24 8.02
C LEU A 81 -8.18 -10.18 9.16
N SER A 82 -8.45 -11.43 8.81
CA SER A 82 -8.70 -12.51 9.78
C SER A 82 -7.39 -13.02 10.36
N GLU A 83 -7.47 -13.74 11.49
CA GLU A 83 -6.30 -14.39 12.09
C GLU A 83 -5.53 -15.24 11.06
N GLY A 84 -4.22 -15.06 11.00
CA GLY A 84 -3.33 -15.74 10.06
C GLY A 84 -3.20 -15.09 8.68
N GLN A 85 -4.07 -14.12 8.34
CA GLN A 85 -3.95 -13.38 7.09
C GLN A 85 -2.90 -12.28 7.16
N LEU A 86 -2.25 -12.03 6.03
CA LEU A 86 -1.21 -11.02 5.90
C LEU A 86 -1.51 -10.06 4.75
N CYS A 87 -1.52 -8.77 5.05
CA CYS A 87 -1.53 -7.73 4.04
C CYS A 87 -0.09 -7.34 3.69
N LYS A 88 0.19 -7.28 2.39
CA LYS A 88 1.44 -6.76 1.83
C LYS A 88 1.15 -5.62 0.88
N VAL A 89 2.02 -4.63 0.85
CA VAL A 89 1.87 -3.46 0.00
C VAL A 89 3.24 -3.09 -0.57
N GLY A 90 3.25 -2.59 -1.79
CA GLY A 90 4.46 -2.16 -2.46
C GLY A 90 4.20 -1.52 -3.80
N TYR A 91 5.25 -1.47 -4.61
CA TYR A 91 5.19 -1.04 -6.00
C TYR A 91 5.81 -2.06 -6.94
N TYR A 92 5.35 -2.01 -8.19
CA TYR A 92 6.00 -2.64 -9.33
C TYR A 92 6.47 -1.57 -10.31
N GLY A 93 7.73 -1.63 -10.73
CA GLY A 93 8.29 -0.73 -11.74
C GLY A 93 7.95 -1.19 -13.16
N LEU A 94 6.96 -0.57 -13.81
CA LEU A 94 6.64 -0.82 -15.23
C LEU A 94 7.69 -0.20 -16.17
N SER A 95 8.02 1.05 -15.89
CA SER A 95 8.99 1.87 -16.65
C SER A 95 9.71 2.86 -15.73
N ALA A 96 9.79 2.52 -14.45
CA ALA A 96 10.37 3.36 -13.42
C ALA A 96 11.89 3.49 -13.58
N GLY A 97 12.42 4.66 -13.21
CA GLY A 97 13.84 4.80 -12.88
C GLY A 97 14.15 4.13 -11.53
N ALA A 98 15.33 4.44 -10.97
CA ALA A 98 15.62 4.08 -9.59
C ALA A 98 14.75 4.93 -8.64
N THR A 99 13.80 4.28 -7.96
CA THR A 99 12.77 4.95 -7.16
C THR A 99 12.68 4.33 -5.76
N THR A 100 12.42 5.16 -4.76
CA THR A 100 12.32 4.76 -3.33
C THR A 100 11.11 5.44 -2.68
N PRO A 101 9.88 5.02 -2.99
CA PRO A 101 8.67 5.71 -2.57
C PRO A 101 8.28 5.28 -1.14
N ASP A 102 7.57 6.17 -0.45
CA ASP A 102 6.99 5.89 0.86
C ASP A 102 5.55 5.36 0.72
N ILE A 103 5.15 4.52 1.68
CA ILE A 103 3.78 4.04 1.84
C ILE A 103 3.35 4.19 3.30
N ALA A 104 2.07 4.49 3.54
CA ALA A 104 1.44 4.34 4.84
C ALA A 104 0.06 3.70 4.74
N ILE A 105 -0.36 3.02 5.80
CA ILE A 105 -1.72 2.50 5.95
C ILE A 105 -2.41 3.14 7.15
N GLY A 106 -3.70 3.42 6.98
CA GLY A 106 -4.63 3.72 8.07
C GLY A 106 -5.51 2.49 8.33
N TYR A 107 -5.55 2.01 9.57
CA TYR A 107 -6.33 0.82 9.93
C TYR A 107 -7.07 1.01 11.25
N GLU A 108 -8.22 0.38 11.37
CA GLU A 108 -8.94 0.25 12.62
C GLU A 108 -8.63 -1.09 13.27
N GLU A 109 -8.61 -1.09 14.59
CA GLU A 109 -8.50 -2.29 15.40
C GLU A 109 -9.56 -2.22 16.50
N ALA A 110 -10.36 -3.28 16.58
CA ALA A 110 -11.32 -3.54 17.65
C ALA A 110 -11.01 -4.89 18.30
N ASP A 111 -11.45 -5.04 19.55
CA ASP A 111 -11.39 -6.29 20.31
C ASP A 111 -12.49 -7.27 19.84
#